data_AF-A0A5C7UD53-F1
#
_entry.id   AF-A0A5C7UD53-F1
#
_cell.length_a   1.000
_cell.length_b   1.000
_cell.length_c   1.000
_cell.angle_alpha   90.00
_cell.angle_beta   90.00
_cell.angle_gamma   90.00
#
_symmetry.space_group_name_H-M   'P 1'
#
loop_
_entity.id
_entity.type
_entity.pdbx_description
1 polymer ?
#
loop_
_entity_poly.entity_id
_entity_poly.type
_entity_poly.pdbx_seq_one_letter_code
_entity_poly.pdbx_strand_id
1 'polypeptide(L)' 'MPKKSVSDSETVDPQLRYEEAVAELEGLIAKMESGKLSLEDTLGAYKRGAELLKHCQQVLEQVEQQVKTFQG' A
#
# COMPACT_ATOMS: atom_id res chain seq x y z
N MET A 1 -31.38 -8.66 1.18
CA MET A 1 -30.06 -8.98 1.78
C MET A 1 -29.10 -7.87 1.39
N PRO A 2 -28.54 -7.09 2.33
CA PRO A 2 -27.59 -6.03 1.99
C PRO A 2 -26.21 -6.66 1.71
N LYS A 3 -25.79 -6.70 0.44
CA LYS A 3 -24.41 -7.03 0.10
C LYS A 3 -23.56 -5.80 0.39
N LYS A 4 -22.73 -5.92 1.43
CA LYS A 4 -21.82 -4.91 1.96
C LYS A 4 -20.96 -4.33 0.83
N SER A 5 -20.95 -3.01 0.79
CA SER A 5 -20.32 -2.13 -0.17
C SER A 5 -18.88 -2.52 -0.50
N VAL A 6 -18.62 -2.79 -1.77
CA VAL A 6 -17.28 -2.88 -2.36
C VAL A 6 -17.03 -1.49 -2.96
N SER A 7 -16.50 -0.52 -2.19
CA SER A 7 -16.34 0.86 -2.71
C SER A 7 -15.26 1.73 -2.05
N ASP A 8 -14.38 1.23 -1.19
CA ASP A 8 -13.40 2.11 -0.56
C ASP A 8 -12.10 1.37 -0.19
N SER A 9 -11.26 1.03 -1.17
CA SER A 9 -9.88 0.56 -0.90
C SER A 9 -8.96 0.57 -2.13
N GLU A 10 -9.28 1.35 -3.17
CA GLU A 10 -8.53 1.32 -4.43
C GLU A 10 -7.44 2.40 -4.55
N THR A 11 -7.38 3.35 -3.61
CA THR A 11 -6.40 4.45 -3.64
C THR A 11 -5.65 4.52 -2.32
N VAL A 12 -4.32 4.59 -2.38
CA VAL A 12 -3.50 4.83 -1.19
C VAL A 12 -3.72 6.26 -0.71
N ASP A 13 -4.01 6.42 0.58
CA ASP A 13 -4.18 7.75 1.16
C ASP A 13 -2.85 8.51 1.11
N PRO A 14 -2.81 9.73 0.54
CA PRO A 14 -1.55 10.46 0.38
C PRO A 14 -0.93 10.92 1.72
N GLN A 15 -1.69 10.91 2.81
CA GLN A 15 -1.21 11.18 4.16
C GLN A 15 -0.86 9.91 4.94
N LEU A 16 -1.00 8.73 4.33
CA LEU A 16 -0.63 7.46 4.95
C LEU A 16 0.84 7.50 5.36
N ARG A 17 1.12 7.21 6.64
CA ARG A 17 2.50 7.18 7.10
C ARG A 17 3.23 5.98 6.51
N TYR A 18 4.55 6.12 6.36
CA TYR A 18 5.41 5.03 5.87
C TYR A 18 5.21 3.73 6.65
N GLU A 19 5.21 3.79 7.98
CA GLU A 19 5.03 2.62 8.84
C GLU A 19 3.67 1.93 8.63
N GLU A 20 2.61 2.72 8.39
CA GLU A 20 1.26 2.21 8.14
C GLU A 20 1.17 1.57 6.75
N ALA A 21 1.79 2.19 5.73
CA ALA A 21 1.86 1.63 4.39
C ALA A 21 2.62 0.30 4.33
N VAL A 22 3.71 0.18 5.11
CA VAL A 22 4.46 -1.07 5.26
C VAL A 22 3.62 -2.13 5.96
N ALA A 23 2.97 -1.79 7.07
CA ALA A 23 2.11 -2.73 7.80
C ALA A 23 0.94 -3.23 6.93
N GLU A 24 0.35 -2.37 6.10
CA GLU A 24 -0.70 -2.75 5.16
C GLU A 24 -0.16 -3.71 4.09
N LEU A 25 1.03 -3.44 3.54
CA LEU A 25 1.69 -4.30 2.55
C LEU A 25 2.01 -5.68 3.13
N GLU A 26 2.54 -5.76 4.36
CA GLU A 26 2.81 -7.02 5.05
C GLU A 26 1.52 -7.83 5.28
N GLY A 27 0.44 -7.17 5.73
CA GLY A 27 -0.85 -7.80 5.92
C GLY A 27 -1.46 -8.31 4.60
N LEU A 28 -1.17 -7.62 3.49
CA LEU A 28 -1.61 -8.01 2.16
C LEU A 28 -0.82 -9.23 1.66
N ILE A 29 0.51 -9.24 1.83
CA ILE A 29 1.36 -10.39 1.51
C ILE A 29 0.94 -11.62 2.32
N ALA A 30 0.71 -11.48 3.62
CA ALA A 30 0.26 -12.57 4.49
C ALA A 30 -1.08 -13.17 4.01
N LYS A 31 -2.00 -12.34 3.49
CA LYS A 31 -3.25 -12.83 2.89
C LYS A 31 -2.98 -13.60 1.59
N MET A 32 -2.09 -13.11 0.73
CA MET A 32 -1.66 -13.79 -0.51
C MET A 32 -1.04 -15.16 -0.22
N GLU A 33 -0.15 -15.21 0.77
CA GLU A 33 0.51 -16.44 1.20
C GLU A 33 -0.45 -17.45 1.87
N SER A 34 -1.53 -16.96 2.48
CA SER A 34 -2.54 -17.83 3.08
C SER A 34 -3.28 -18.72 2.06
N GLY A 35 -3.19 -18.40 0.77
CA GLY A 35 -3.82 -19.17 -0.32
C GLY A 35 -5.35 -19.14 -0.33
N LYS A 36 -5.97 -18.25 0.46
CA LYS A 36 -7.43 -18.13 0.60
C LYS A 36 -8.07 -17.11 -0.35
N LEU A 37 -7.26 -16.41 -1.14
CA LEU A 37 -7.73 -15.39 -2.08
C LEU A 37 -8.17 -16.04 -3.39
N SER A 38 -9.27 -15.54 -3.95
CA SER A 38 -9.63 -15.87 -5.34
C SER A 38 -8.63 -15.22 -6.32
N LEU A 39 -8.66 -15.64 -7.59
CA LEU A 39 -7.82 -15.04 -8.62
C LEU A 39 -8.07 -13.52 -8.76
N GLU A 40 -9.32 -13.10 -8.69
CA GLU A 40 -9.72 -11.69 -8.75
C GLU A 40 -9.21 -10.92 -7.53
N ASP A 41 -9.35 -11.49 -6.33
CA ASP A 41 -8.85 -10.86 -5.11
C ASP A 41 -7.32 -10.79 -5.09
N THR A 42 -6.64 -11.80 -5.66
CA THR A 42 -5.18 -11.82 -5.77
C THR A 42 -4.69 -10.71 -6.71
N LEU A 43 -5.39 -10.48 -7.83
CA LEU A 43 -5.12 -9.36 -8.74
C LEU A 43 -5.34 -8.01 -8.05
N GLY A 44 -6.41 -7.86 -7.28
CA GLY A 44 -6.68 -6.65 -6.49
C GLY A 44 -5.60 -6.42 -5.43
N ALA A 45 -5.24 -7.46 -4.69
CA ALA A 45 -4.19 -7.43 -3.69
C ALA A 45 -2.85 -7.01 -4.31
N TYR A 46 -2.47 -7.60 -5.44
CA TYR A 46 -1.23 -7.24 -6.15
C TYR A 46 -1.21 -5.77 -6.57
N LYS A 47 -2.30 -5.25 -7.16
CA LYS A 47 -2.41 -3.83 -7.53
C LYS A 47 -2.24 -2.90 -6.32
N ARG A 48 -2.95 -3.19 -5.24
CA ARG A 48 -2.87 -2.44 -3.98
C ARG A 48 -1.45 -2.47 -3.40
N GLY A 49 -0.80 -3.63 -3.41
CA GLY A 49 0.59 -3.78 -2.99
C GLY A 49 1.55 -2.94 -3.83
N ALA A 50 1.35 -2.87 -5.15
CA ALA A 50 2.16 -2.03 -6.03
C ALA A 50 1.97 -0.53 -5.73
N GLU A 51 0.76 -0.08 -5.42
CA GLU A 51 0.51 1.31 -5.03
C GLU A 51 1.15 1.65 -3.68
N LEU A 52 1.03 0.78 -2.68
CA LEU A 52 1.69 0.96 -1.38
C LEU A 52 3.21 1.05 -1.53
N LEU A 53 3.80 0.17 -2.36
CA LEU A 53 5.22 0.19 -2.65
C LEU A 53 5.66 1.52 -3.28
N LYS A 54 4.87 2.04 -4.23
CA LYS A 54 5.11 3.32 -4.88
C LYS A 54 5.05 4.47 -3.87
N HIS A 55 4.04 4.47 -3.00
CA HIS A 55 3.91 5.47 -1.93
C HIS A 55 5.12 5.46 -1.00
N CYS A 56 5.55 4.28 -0.53
CA CYS A 56 6.75 4.13 0.29
C CYS A 56 8.00 4.70 -0.39
N GLN A 57 8.18 4.45 -1.68
CA GLN A 57 9.28 5.03 -2.47
C GLN A 57 9.21 6.56 -2.53
N GLN A 58 8.02 7.13 -2.73
CA GLN A 58 7.84 8.57 -2.76
C GLN A 58 8.14 9.22 -1.41
N VAL A 59 7.73 8.59 -0.30
CA VAL A 59 8.05 9.10 1.04
C VAL A 59 9.55 9.09 1.28
N LEU A 60 10.25 8.02 0.91
CA LEU A 60 11.72 7.94 1.03
C LEU A 60 12.40 8.99 0.16
N GLU A 61 11.97 9.17 -1.08
CA GLU A 61 12.52 10.19 -1.99
C GLU A 61 12.36 11.60 -1.41
N GLN A 62 11.19 11.92 -0.83
CA GLN A 62 10.96 13.21 -0.18
C GLN A 62 11.87 13.42 1.03
N VAL A 63 12.12 12.39 1.82
CA VAL A 63 13.04 12.47 2.96
C VAL A 63 14.48 12.65 2.48
N GLU A 64 14.91 11.90 1.45
CA GLU A 64 16.24 12.04 0.86
C GLU A 64 16.47 13.44 0.27
N GLN A 65 15.47 14.00 -0.42
CA GLN A 65 15.53 15.37 -0.95
C GLN A 65 15.67 16.40 0.18
N GLN A 66 14.88 16.27 1.25
CA GLN A 66 15.00 17.14 2.42
C GLN A 66 16.41 17.06 3.01
N VAL A 67 16.92 15.85 3.26
CA VAL A 67 18.28 15.64 3.80
C VAL A 67 19.34 16.27 2.89
N LYS A 68 19.23 16.13 1.56
CA LYS A 68 20.15 16.78 0.61
C LYS A 68 20.12 18.30 0.71
N THR A 69 18.94 18.91 0.90
CA THR A 69 18.84 20.37 1.09
C THR A 69 19.43 20.86 2.41
N PHE A 70 19.43 20.03 3.46
CA PHE A 70 20.03 20.38 4.76
C PHE A 70 21.55 20.22 4.79
N GLN A 71 22.12 19.45 3.87
CA GLN A 71 23.56 19.14 3.82
C GLN A 71 24.32 19.97 2.78
N GLY A 72 23.62 20.90 2.10
CA GLY A 72 24.16 21.82 1.09
C GLY A 72 24.23 23.27 1.55
#